data_AF-X1S4Y2-F1
#
_entry.id   AF-X1S4Y2-F1
#
_cell.length_a   1.000
_cell.length_b   1.000
_cell.length_c   1.000
_cell.angle_alpha   90.00
_cell.angle_beta   90.00
_cell.angle_gamma   90.00
#
_symmetry.space_group_name_H-M   'P 1'
#
loop_
_entity.id
_entity.type
_entity.pdbx_description
1 polymer ?
#
loop_
_entity_poly.entity_id
_entity_poly.type
_entity_poly.pdbx_seq_one_letter_code
_entity_poly.pdbx_strand_id
1 'polypeptide(L)'
;TRSGERHREHKIRIEPLDVDSVINAGRRWMRYLKRKLKVKCPQCGHTLDVKEHFLSDFYVVGFALTKCDTILPRDRGIYRKYFPELSGYENCLKESQS
;
A
#
# COMPACT_ATOMS: atom_id res chain seq x y z
N THR A 1 -21.09 -6.60 -22.10
CA THR A 1 -19.73 -6.47 -21.54
C THR A 1 -19.56 -5.08 -20.92
N ARG A 2 -20.03 -4.92 -19.68
CA ARG A 2 -20.37 -3.62 -19.05
C ARG A 2 -19.29 -3.09 -18.09
N SER A 3 -18.04 -3.53 -18.27
CA SER A 3 -16.94 -3.26 -17.35
C SER A 3 -16.12 -2.01 -17.75
N GLY A 4 -16.06 -1.68 -19.04
CA GLY A 4 -15.21 -0.58 -19.54
C GLY A 4 -15.79 0.83 -19.40
N GLU A 5 -17.10 0.99 -19.16
CA GLU A 5 -17.78 2.30 -19.27
C GLU A 5 -17.71 3.15 -17.99
N ARG A 6 -17.49 2.55 -16.81
CA ARG A 6 -17.56 3.27 -15.51
C ARG A 6 -16.34 4.14 -15.17
N HIS A 7 -15.22 3.99 -15.88
CA HIS A 7 -13.99 4.73 -15.55
C HIS A 7 -13.96 6.16 -16.12
N ARG A 8 -14.70 6.42 -17.20
CA ARG A 8 -14.66 7.71 -17.91
C ARG A 8 -15.38 8.83 -17.15
N GLU A 9 -16.44 8.50 -16.42
CA GLU A 9 -17.25 9.48 -15.67
C GLU A 9 -16.47 10.11 -14.51
N HIS A 10 -15.60 9.34 -13.85
CA HIS A 10 -14.88 9.78 -12.65
C HIS A 10 -13.41 10.14 -12.91
N LYS A 11 -12.99 10.26 -14.18
CA LYS A 11 -11.61 10.57 -14.58
C LYS A 11 -10.57 9.63 -13.95
N ILE A 12 -10.94 8.37 -13.74
CA ILE A 12 -10.04 7.35 -13.17
C ILE A 12 -9.16 6.80 -14.29
N ARG A 13 -7.84 6.92 -14.12
CA ARG A 13 -6.85 6.30 -15.00
C ARG A 13 -6.42 4.95 -14.44
N ILE A 14 -6.34 3.95 -15.31
CA ILE A 14 -5.75 2.65 -14.98
C ILE A 14 -4.34 2.64 -15.56
N GLU A 15 -3.33 2.49 -14.70
CA GLU A 15 -1.93 2.46 -15.10
C GLU A 15 -1.35 1.07 -14.78
N PRO A 16 -0.54 0.49 -15.67
CA PRO A 16 0.13 -0.78 -15.42
C PRO A 16 1.23 -0.61 -14.35
N LEU A 17 1.48 -1.69 -13.61
CA LEU A 17 2.57 -1.73 -12.63
C LEU A 17 3.92 -1.90 -13.35
N ASP A 18 4.81 -0.91 -13.24
CA ASP A 18 6.14 -0.93 -13.87
C ASP A 18 7.21 -1.64 -13.01
N VAL A 19 8.34 -1.95 -13.65
CA VAL A 19 9.45 -2.71 -13.04
C VAL A 19 10.04 -1.99 -11.82
N ASP A 20 10.22 -0.67 -11.87
CA ASP A 20 10.83 0.08 -10.76
C ASP A 20 9.91 0.07 -9.54
N SER A 21 8.60 0.17 -9.77
CA SER A 21 7.56 0.02 -8.75
C SER A 21 7.62 -1.36 -8.08
N VAL A 22 7.73 -2.43 -8.87
CA VAL A 22 7.83 -3.82 -8.36
C VAL A 22 9.11 -4.02 -7.55
N ILE A 23 10.25 -3.53 -8.03
CA ILE A 23 11.54 -3.64 -7.34
C ILE A 23 11.47 -2.91 -5.99
N ASN A 24 10.93 -1.69 -5.96
CA ASN A 24 10.77 -0.91 -4.74
C ASN A 24 9.84 -1.57 -3.73
N ALA A 25 8.72 -2.12 -4.20
CA ALA A 25 7.78 -2.90 -3.40
C ALA A 25 8.45 -4.14 -2.80
N GLY A 26 9.15 -4.93 -3.63
CA GLY A 26 9.81 -6.17 -3.23
C GLY A 26 10.86 -5.96 -2.14
N ARG A 27 11.71 -4.92 -2.26
CA ARG A 27 12.71 -4.58 -1.24
C ARG A 27 12.09 -4.31 0.13
N ARG A 28 10.95 -3.60 0.16
CA ARG A 28 10.24 -3.26 1.40
C ARG A 28 9.43 -4.43 1.95
N TRP A 29 8.86 -5.26 1.08
CA TRP A 29 8.24 -6.54 1.45
C TRP A 29 9.24 -7.46 2.15
N MET A 30 10.46 -7.60 1.61
CA MET A 30 11.50 -8.41 2.24
C MET A 30 11.87 -7.89 3.64
N ARG A 31 11.81 -6.57 3.87
CA ARG A 31 11.98 -5.98 5.21
C ARG A 31 10.80 -6.30 6.13
N TYR A 32 9.56 -6.25 5.62
CA TYR A 32 8.36 -6.63 6.37
C TYR A 32 8.34 -8.12 6.75
N LEU A 33 8.80 -9.00 5.86
CA LEU A 33 8.86 -10.44 6.13
C LEU A 33 9.75 -10.79 7.33
N LYS A 34 10.81 -10.01 7.59
CA LYS A 34 11.67 -10.17 8.78
C LYS A 34 10.93 -9.98 10.11
N ARG A 35 9.75 -9.33 10.11
CA ARG A 35 8.94 -9.10 11.32
C ARG A 35 8.36 -10.42 11.81
N LYS A 36 8.68 -10.84 13.03
CA LYS A 36 8.06 -12.02 13.66
C LYS A 36 6.97 -11.53 14.60
N LEU A 37 5.73 -11.49 14.13
CA LEU A 37 4.58 -11.30 15.01
C LEU A 37 3.96 -12.67 15.23
N LYS A 38 4.11 -13.17 16.45
CA LYS A 38 3.64 -14.48 16.86
C LYS A 38 2.47 -14.32 17.81
N VAL A 39 1.36 -14.96 17.50
CA VAL A 39 0.18 -15.03 18.38
C VAL A 39 -0.10 -16.48 18.74
N LYS A 40 -0.49 -16.74 19.99
CA LYS A 40 -0.93 -18.07 20.40
C LYS A 40 -2.41 -18.20 20.10
N CYS A 41 -2.80 -19.28 19.41
CA CYS A 41 -4.20 -19.63 19.25
C CYS A 41 -4.81 -19.91 20.64
N PRO A 42 -5.88 -19.20 21.05
CA PRO A 42 -6.47 -19.38 22.36
C PRO A 42 -7.14 -20.77 22.53
N GLN A 43 -7.50 -21.43 21.43
CA GLN A 43 -8.18 -22.72 21.48
C GLN A 43 -7.20 -23.91 21.57
N CYS A 44 -6.09 -23.89 20.82
CA CYS A 44 -5.18 -25.04 20.71
C CYS A 44 -3.74 -24.74 21.17
N GLY A 45 -3.42 -23.50 21.54
CA GLY A 45 -2.09 -23.10 21.99
C GLY A 45 -1.02 -23.01 20.90
N HIS A 46 -1.33 -23.35 19.64
CA HIS A 46 -0.38 -23.28 18.53
C HIS A 46 0.06 -21.84 18.26
N THR A 47 1.35 -21.65 17.95
CA THR A 47 1.90 -20.33 17.67
C THR A 47 1.80 -20.02 16.18
N LEU A 48 1.04 -19.00 15.83
CA LEU A 48 0.81 -18.55 14.46
C LEU A 48 1.68 -17.33 14.17
N ASP A 49 2.38 -17.35 13.03
CA ASP A 49 3.00 -16.15 12.48
C ASP A 49 1.92 -15.34 11.74
N VAL A 50 1.50 -14.23 12.34
CA VAL A 50 0.49 -13.35 11.75
C VAL A 50 1.15 -12.23 10.95
N LYS A 51 0.67 -12.08 9.72
CA LYS A 51 1.03 -11.00 8.80
C LYS A 51 -0.25 -10.22 8.51
N GLU A 52 -0.27 -8.95 8.88
CA GLU A 52 -1.40 -8.04 8.68
C GLU A 52 -1.54 -7.61 7.21
N HIS A 53 -0.43 -7.60 6.47
CA HIS A 53 -0.35 -7.15 5.08
C HIS A 53 0.16 -8.24 4.14
N PHE A 54 -0.32 -8.18 2.91
CA PHE A 54 0.06 -9.03 1.79
C PHE A 54 0.98 -8.29 0.81
N LEU A 55 1.62 -9.02 -0.09
CA LEU A 55 2.51 -8.44 -1.10
C LEU A 55 1.82 -7.39 -1.98
N SER A 56 0.52 -7.53 -2.24
CA SER A 56 -0.27 -6.56 -2.99
C SER A 56 -0.28 -5.17 -2.38
N ASP A 57 -0.29 -5.07 -1.04
CA ASP A 57 -0.23 -3.78 -0.34
C ASP A 57 1.09 -3.07 -0.68
N PHE A 58 2.18 -3.82 -0.78
CA PHE A 58 3.49 -3.27 -1.14
C PHE A 58 3.55 -2.87 -2.62
N TYR A 59 2.84 -3.55 -3.52
CA TYR A 59 2.77 -3.14 -4.93
C TYR A 59 2.04 -1.82 -5.11
N VAL A 60 0.89 -1.66 -4.45
CA VAL A 60 0.12 -0.41 -4.52
C VAL A 60 0.94 0.77 -4.00
N VAL A 61 1.59 0.59 -2.85
CA VAL A 61 2.38 1.66 -2.23
C VAL A 61 3.70 1.88 -2.98
N GLY A 62 4.32 0.83 -3.52
CA GLY A 62 5.50 0.92 -4.37
C GLY A 62 5.25 1.69 -5.67
N PHE A 63 4.08 1.48 -6.29
CA PHE A 63 3.64 2.27 -7.44
C PHE A 63 3.41 3.73 -7.08
N ALA A 64 2.74 3.99 -5.96
CA ALA A 64 2.50 5.37 -5.52
C ALA A 64 3.82 6.11 -5.30
N LEU A 65 4.83 5.46 -4.71
CA LEU A 65 6.13 6.07 -4.44
C LEU A 65 6.85 6.52 -5.72
N THR A 66 6.71 5.78 -6.80
CA THR A 66 7.46 6.00 -8.05
C THR A 66 6.70 6.87 -9.05
N LYS A 67 5.35 6.87 -9.01
CA LYS A 67 4.49 7.47 -10.04
C LYS A 67 3.51 8.51 -9.52
N CYS A 68 3.38 8.71 -8.21
CA CYS A 68 2.37 9.59 -7.64
C CYS A 68 2.97 10.58 -6.64
N ASP A 69 2.35 11.75 -6.55
CA ASP A 69 2.74 12.76 -5.55
C ASP A 69 2.20 12.42 -4.15
N THR A 70 1.07 11.71 -4.08
CA THR A 70 0.35 11.40 -2.84
C THR A 70 -0.45 10.10 -2.98
N ILE A 71 -0.66 9.41 -1.85
CA ILE A 71 -1.48 8.20 -1.75
C ILE A 71 -2.71 8.44 -0.84
N LEU A 72 -3.85 7.82 -1.20
CA LEU A 72 -5.11 7.81 -0.42
C LEU A 72 -5.42 6.43 0.19
N PRO A 73 -4.69 6.00 1.23
CA PRO A 73 -4.91 4.71 1.88
C PRO A 73 -5.90 4.82 3.05
N ARG A 74 -6.72 3.79 3.25
CA ARG A 74 -7.53 3.65 4.48
C ARG A 74 -6.66 3.25 5.67
N ASP A 75 -5.80 2.24 5.49
CA ASP A 75 -4.87 1.77 6.53
C ASP A 75 -3.58 2.57 6.50
N ARG A 76 -3.22 3.15 7.66
CA ARG A 76 -2.03 3.99 7.82
C ARG A 76 -0.78 3.34 8.34
N GLY A 77 -0.88 2.12 8.85
CA GLY A 77 0.25 1.45 9.47
C GLY A 77 1.34 1.09 8.47
N ILE A 78 0.96 0.54 7.32
CA ILE A 78 1.92 -0.02 6.37
C ILE A 78 2.76 1.05 5.67
N TYR A 79 2.13 2.11 5.15
CA TYR A 79 2.85 3.10 4.35
C TYR A 79 3.75 3.97 5.23
N ARG A 80 3.29 4.43 6.41
CA ARG A 80 4.13 5.24 7.32
C ARG A 80 5.38 4.49 7.77
N LYS A 81 5.28 3.17 7.94
CA LYS A 81 6.37 2.34 8.46
C LYS A 81 7.36 1.91 7.38
N TYR A 82 6.88 1.55 6.19
CA TYR A 82 7.72 0.96 5.14
C TYR A 82 8.00 1.91 3.97
N PHE A 83 7.23 2.98 3.84
CA PHE A 83 7.32 3.99 2.78
C PHE A 83 7.20 5.42 3.37
N PRO A 84 8.07 5.79 4.33
CA PRO A 84 8.01 7.11 4.98
C PRO A 84 8.19 8.27 4.00
N GLU A 85 8.70 8.01 2.80
CA GLU A 85 8.89 8.99 1.74
C GLU A 85 7.57 9.41 1.06
N LEU A 86 6.49 8.66 1.25
CA LEU A 86 5.20 8.97 0.67
C LEU A 86 4.41 9.97 1.52
N SER A 87 4.03 11.09 0.88
CA SER A 87 3.06 12.01 1.42
C SER A 87 1.69 11.34 1.50
N GLY A 88 1.13 11.31 2.71
CA GLY A 88 -0.25 10.91 2.94
C GLY A 88 -1.22 12.07 2.74
N TYR A 89 -2.51 11.75 2.65
CA TYR A 89 -3.61 12.71 2.46
C TYR A 89 -3.69 13.85 3.50
N GLU A 90 -3.06 13.70 4.68
CA GLU A 90 -3.08 14.70 5.77
C GLU A 90 -2.54 16.07 5.32
N ASN A 91 -1.69 16.08 4.29
CA ASN A 91 -1.13 17.28 3.68
C ASN A 91 -1.88 17.72 2.40
N CYS A 92 -2.69 16.84 1.80
CA CYS A 92 -3.38 17.09 0.53
C CYS A 92 -4.61 18.00 0.67
N LEU A 93 -5.18 18.13 1.87
CA LEU A 93 -6.30 19.05 2.16
C LEU A 93 -5.85 20.44 2.61
N LYS A 94 -4.55 20.67 2.84
CA LYS A 94 -4.05 21.93 3.41
C LYS A 94 -3.74 22.99 2.36
N GLU A 95 -3.73 22.64 1.07
CA GLU A 95 -3.31 23.53 -0.03
C GLU A 95 -4.46 24.25 -0.76
N SER A 96 -5.68 24.26 -0.24
CA SER A 96 -6.81 24.99 -0.83
C SER A 96 -7.13 26.32 -0.13
N GLN A 97 -6.13 26.99 0.46
CA GLN A 97 -6.24 28.40 0.85
C GLN A 97 -5.08 29.19 0.24
N SER A 98 -5.29 29.70 -0.97
CA SER A 98 -4.52 30.77 -1.61
C SER A 98 -5.45 31.57 -2.50
#